data_AF-A0A7Y6ETZ0-F1
#
_entry.id   AF-A0A7Y6ETZ0-F1
#
_cell.length_a   1.000
_cell.length_b   1.000
_cell.length_c   1.000
_cell.angle_alpha   90.00
_cell.angle_beta   90.00
_cell.angle_gamma   90.00
#
_symmetry.space_group_name_H-M   'P 1'
#
loop_
_entity.id
_entity.type
_entity.pdbx_description
1 polymer ?
#
loop_
_entity_poly.entity_id
_entity_poly.type
_entity_poly.pdbx_seq_one_letter_code
_entity_poly.pdbx_strand_id
1 'polypeptide(L)'
;MQLIEGGGVSQLRGIVKQLGYNKDVDIEMGTITAPLPNISVKLDEANFDLDAEDCDVCEHLREHEREVSINGQDTTITFKDALKVGDRVAVVMFGAGQRYLILDRI
;
A
#
# COMPACT_ATOMS: atom_id res chain seq x y z
N MET A 1 -10.48 0.65 29.91
CA MET A 1 -11.34 1.56 29.14
C MET A 1 -11.23 2.93 29.80
N GLN A 2 -10.66 3.93 29.12
CA GLN A 2 -10.54 5.27 29.70
C GLN A 2 -11.88 6.01 29.59
N LEU A 3 -12.26 6.73 30.63
CA LEU A 3 -13.39 7.65 30.60
C LEU A 3 -13.13 8.74 29.57
N ILE A 4 -14.08 8.93 28.63
CA ILE A 4 -14.02 9.98 27.63
C ILE A 4 -14.77 11.19 28.19
N GLU A 5 -14.04 12.26 28.47
CA GLU A 5 -14.60 13.49 28.99
C GLU A 5 -15.22 14.35 27.87
N GLY A 6 -16.16 15.22 28.24
CA GLY A 6 -16.87 16.14 27.32
C GLY A 6 -18.34 15.78 27.11
N GLY A 7 -19.01 16.55 26.25
CA GLY A 7 -20.43 16.34 25.91
C GLY A 7 -20.67 15.08 25.06
N GLY A 8 -21.95 14.74 24.86
CA GLY A 8 -22.35 13.47 24.21
C GLY A 8 -21.73 13.22 22.82
N VAL A 9 -21.54 14.28 22.00
CA VAL A 9 -20.88 14.17 20.69
C VAL A 9 -19.38 13.87 20.83
N SER A 10 -18.70 14.48 21.81
CA SER A 10 -17.29 14.22 22.10
C SER A 10 -17.08 12.80 22.62
N GLN A 11 -18.00 12.32 23.45
CA GLN A 11 -18.01 10.93 23.94
C GLN A 11 -18.19 9.93 22.80
N LEU A 12 -19.17 10.15 21.90
CA LEU A 12 -19.38 9.31 20.72
C LEU A 12 -18.13 9.26 19.83
N ARG A 13 -17.52 10.41 19.53
CA ARG A 13 -16.27 10.49 18.76
C ARG A 13 -15.14 9.71 19.43
N GLY A 14 -15.01 9.80 20.76
CA GLY A 14 -14.00 9.08 21.51
C GLY A 14 -14.21 7.56 21.46
N ILE A 15 -15.46 7.09 21.56
CA ILE A 15 -15.79 5.66 21.46
C ILE A 15 -15.45 5.13 20.07
N VAL A 16 -15.80 5.87 19.02
CA VAL A 16 -15.45 5.50 17.63
C VAL A 16 -13.93 5.42 17.47
N LYS A 17 -13.15 6.35 18.04
CA LYS A 17 -11.69 6.29 18.02
C LYS A 17 -11.10 5.14 18.85
N GLN A 18 -11.75 4.74 19.94
CA GLN A 18 -11.28 3.66 20.79
C GLN A 18 -11.62 2.27 20.25
N LEU A 19 -12.78 2.10 19.61
CA LEU A 19 -13.31 0.79 19.18
C LEU A 19 -13.30 0.57 17.67
N GLY A 20 -13.43 1.63 16.86
CA GLY A 20 -13.71 1.54 15.43
C GLY A 20 -12.65 2.16 14.51
N TYR A 21 -11.57 2.70 15.06
CA TYR A 21 -10.46 3.20 14.26
C TYR A 21 -9.49 2.05 13.95
N ASN A 22 -9.27 1.76 12.66
CA ASN A 22 -8.21 0.87 12.22
C ASN A 22 -6.86 1.50 12.60
N LYS A 23 -6.23 1.00 13.66
CA LYS A 23 -4.89 1.45 14.08
C LYS A 23 -3.77 0.76 13.31
N ASP A 24 -4.05 -0.43 12.79
CA ASP A 24 -3.00 -1.36 12.36
C ASP A 24 -2.75 -1.33 10.85
N VAL A 25 -3.68 -0.73 10.10
CA VAL A 25 -3.62 -0.63 8.63
C VAL A 25 -4.08 0.76 8.21
N ASP A 26 -3.18 1.50 7.59
CA ASP A 26 -3.45 2.79 6.96
C ASP A 26 -3.00 2.76 5.50
N ILE A 27 -3.59 3.62 4.68
CA ILE A 27 -3.21 3.79 3.27
C ILE A 27 -2.60 5.17 3.10
N GLU A 28 -1.33 5.18 2.71
CA GLU A 28 -0.58 6.37 2.41
C GLU A 28 -0.30 6.46 0.91
N MET A 29 -0.02 7.67 0.44
CA MET A 29 0.34 7.92 -0.95
C MET A 29 1.85 8.16 -1.04
N GLY A 30 2.45 7.66 -2.11
CA GLY A 30 3.89 7.79 -2.32
C GLY A 30 4.29 7.86 -3.78
N THR A 31 5.55 8.21 -4.00
CA THR A 31 6.17 8.27 -5.32
C THR A 31 7.34 7.29 -5.39
N ILE A 32 7.39 6.48 -6.45
CA ILE A 32 8.52 5.58 -6.70
C ILE A 32 9.78 6.40 -7.04
N THR A 33 10.85 6.19 -6.29
CA THR A 33 12.15 6.87 -6.46
C THR A 33 13.18 5.96 -7.12
N ALA A 34 13.06 4.65 -6.97
CA ALA A 34 13.88 3.64 -7.65
C ALA A 34 13.04 2.41 -8.05
N PRO A 35 13.25 1.80 -9.22
CA PRO A 35 12.47 0.64 -9.68
C PRO A 35 12.99 -0.68 -9.10
N LEU A 36 12.24 -1.76 -9.33
CA LEU A 36 12.67 -3.13 -9.00
C LEU A 36 14.00 -3.50 -9.71
N PRO A 37 14.87 -4.31 -9.09
CA PRO A 37 14.70 -5.00 -7.80
C PRO A 37 14.95 -4.10 -6.58
N ASN A 38 15.63 -2.96 -6.74
CA ASN A 38 15.96 -2.03 -5.66
C ASN A 38 14.84 -0.99 -5.48
N ILE A 39 13.61 -1.47 -5.34
CA ILE A 39 12.43 -0.62 -5.25
C ILE A 39 12.59 0.34 -4.07
N SER A 40 12.28 1.61 -4.29
CA SER A 40 12.19 2.58 -3.21
C SER A 40 11.02 3.52 -3.46
N VAL A 41 10.32 3.87 -2.38
CA VAL A 41 9.15 4.74 -2.40
C VAL A 41 9.29 5.82 -1.34
N LYS A 42 9.03 7.05 -1.75
CA LYS A 42 8.92 8.19 -0.85
C LYS A 42 7.45 8.43 -0.55
N LEU A 43 7.03 8.23 0.70
CA LEU A 43 5.69 8.60 1.14
C LEU A 43 5.57 10.13 1.26
N ASP A 44 4.36 10.66 1.03
CA ASP A 44 4.14 12.10 0.98
C ASP A 44 4.32 12.80 2.32
N GLU A 45 3.86 12.16 3.40
CA GLU A 45 3.87 12.72 4.76
C GLU A 45 5.08 12.22 5.59
N ALA A 46 5.85 11.25 5.07
CA ALA A 46 7.02 10.71 5.74
C ALA A 46 8.31 11.47 5.37
N ASN A 47 9.22 11.56 6.34
CA ASN A 47 10.54 12.18 6.15
C ASN A 47 11.64 11.16 5.75
N PHE A 48 11.25 9.93 5.45
CA PHE A 48 12.15 8.85 5.07
C PHE A 48 11.58 8.11 3.87
N ASP A 49 12.47 7.50 3.11
CA ASP A 49 12.12 6.65 1.98
C ASP A 49 12.08 5.21 2.47
N LEU A 50 11.12 4.44 1.98
CA LEU A 50 11.06 3.00 2.18
C LEU A 50 11.91 2.33 1.09
N ASP A 51 12.68 1.32 1.46
CA ASP A 51 13.48 0.55 0.51
C ASP A 51 12.88 -0.85 0.27
N ALA A 52 13.63 -1.68 -0.44
CA ALA A 52 13.20 -3.02 -0.82
C ALA A 52 13.06 -3.99 0.37
N GLU A 53 13.67 -3.71 1.53
CA GLU A 53 13.56 -4.54 2.73
C GLU A 53 12.25 -4.28 3.48
N ASP A 54 11.77 -3.04 3.41
CA ASP A 54 10.52 -2.59 4.03
C ASP A 54 9.28 -2.85 3.15
N CYS A 55 9.47 -2.98 1.83
CA CYS A 55 8.40 -3.01 0.84
C CYS A 55 8.13 -4.40 0.25
N ASP A 56 6.88 -4.83 0.35
CA ASP A 56 6.29 -5.85 -0.51
C ASP A 56 5.60 -5.19 -1.72
N VAL A 57 5.72 -5.80 -2.90
CA VAL A 57 5.12 -5.29 -4.14
C VAL A 57 4.17 -6.33 -4.71
N CYS A 58 2.93 -5.94 -4.99
CA CYS A 58 1.96 -6.82 -5.63
C CYS A 58 2.45 -7.31 -7.01
N GLU A 59 2.11 -8.54 -7.37
CA GLU A 59 2.57 -9.17 -8.62
C GLU A 59 2.24 -8.35 -9.86
N HIS A 60 1.05 -7.75 -9.92
CA HIS A 60 0.61 -6.98 -11.08
C HIS A 60 1.42 -5.70 -11.32
N LEU A 61 2.20 -5.27 -10.32
CA LEU A 61 3.12 -4.14 -10.38
C LEU A 61 4.55 -4.55 -10.72
N ARG A 62 4.77 -5.85 -11.03
CA ARG A 62 6.03 -6.45 -11.48
C ARG A 62 5.86 -6.95 -12.91
N GLU A 63 6.99 -7.21 -13.57
CA GLU A 63 6.96 -8.03 -14.79
C GLU A 63 6.53 -9.45 -14.42
N HIS A 64 5.44 -9.92 -15.02
CA HIS A 64 4.84 -11.23 -14.73
C HIS A 64 4.15 -11.80 -15.97
N GLU A 65 3.92 -13.11 -15.95
CA GLU A 65 3.23 -13.83 -17.03
C GLU A 65 1.91 -14.39 -16.53
N ARG A 66 0.88 -14.38 -17.39
CA ARG A 66 -0.40 -15.05 -17.11
C ARG A 66 -0.81 -15.95 -18.26
N GLU A 67 -1.27 -17.14 -17.92
CA GLU A 67 -1.99 -18.01 -18.84
C GLU A 67 -3.39 -17.45 -19.10
N VAL A 68 -3.76 -17.37 -20.37
CA VAL A 68 -5.06 -16.89 -20.82
C VAL A 68 -5.60 -17.81 -21.91
N SER A 69 -6.93 -17.95 -21.98
CA SER A 69 -7.60 -18.65 -23.07
C SER A 69 -8.29 -17.64 -23.98
N ILE A 70 -7.84 -17.54 -25.23
CA ILE A 70 -8.40 -16.63 -26.24
C ILE A 70 -9.02 -17.48 -27.34
N ASN A 71 -10.34 -17.38 -27.51
CA ASN A 71 -11.09 -18.18 -28.48
C ASN A 71 -10.89 -19.71 -28.33
N GLY A 72 -10.67 -20.18 -27.10
CA GLY A 72 -10.42 -21.60 -26.80
C GLY A 72 -9.00 -22.09 -27.11
N GLN A 73 -8.08 -21.18 -27.42
CA GLN A 73 -6.65 -21.47 -27.48
C GLN A 73 -5.96 -20.89 -26.24
N ASP A 74 -5.27 -21.75 -25.50
CA ASP A 74 -4.49 -21.34 -24.34
C ASP A 74 -3.15 -20.76 -24.80
N THR A 75 -2.79 -19.61 -24.23
CA THR A 75 -1.56 -18.90 -24.52
C THR A 75 -1.07 -18.16 -23.28
N THR A 76 0.16 -17.65 -23.33
CA THR A 76 0.78 -16.90 -22.24
C THR A 76 0.98 -15.46 -22.67
N ILE A 77 0.56 -14.51 -21.83
CA ILE A 77 0.81 -13.08 -22.02
C ILE A 77 1.81 -12.61 -20.98
N THR A 78 2.88 -11.95 -21.44
CA THR A 78 3.85 -11.25 -20.59
C THR A 78 3.43 -9.80 -20.36
N PHE A 79 3.25 -9.41 -19.10
CA PHE A 79 2.97 -8.04 -18.69
C PHE A 79 4.27 -7.36 -18.28
N LYS A 80 4.63 -6.27 -18.97
CA LYS A 80 5.89 -5.52 -18.74
C LYS A 80 5.71 -4.18 -18.02
N ASP A 81 4.51 -3.90 -17.53
CA ASP A 81 4.17 -2.62 -16.88
C ASP A 81 4.56 -2.62 -15.39
N ALA A 82 5.83 -2.91 -15.12
CA ALA A 82 6.37 -2.82 -13.77
C ALA A 82 6.47 -1.36 -13.29
N LEU A 83 6.54 -1.15 -11.97
CA LEU A 83 6.74 0.18 -11.38
C LEU A 83 8.03 0.84 -11.86
N LYS A 84 7.93 2.11 -12.23
CA LYS A 84 9.03 2.96 -12.70
C LYS A 84 9.12 4.24 -11.86
N VAL A 85 10.29 4.87 -11.91
CA VAL A 85 10.54 6.14 -11.20
C VAL A 85 9.50 7.19 -11.60
N GLY A 86 8.94 7.87 -10.60
CA GLY A 86 7.91 8.88 -10.77
C GLY A 86 6.47 8.35 -10.74
N ASP A 87 6.26 7.02 -10.75
CA ASP A 87 4.92 6.46 -10.57
C ASP A 87 4.37 6.84 -9.19
N ARG A 88 3.10 7.24 -9.17
CA ARG A 88 2.34 7.49 -7.95
C ARG A 88 1.67 6.20 -7.50
N VAL A 89 1.77 5.89 -6.21
CA VAL A 89 1.29 4.62 -5.65
C VAL A 89 0.54 4.81 -4.35
N ALA A 90 -0.41 3.91 -4.12
CA ALA A 90 -1.02 3.70 -2.82
C ALA A 90 -0.24 2.61 -2.06
N VAL A 91 0.15 2.90 -0.82
CA VAL A 91 0.96 2.04 0.02
C VAL A 91 0.17 1.72 1.29
N VAL A 92 0.03 0.43 1.58
CA VAL A 92 -0.66 -0.06 2.78
C VAL A 92 0.38 -0.40 3.83
N MET A 93 0.29 0.22 5.00
CA MET A 93 1.10 -0.15 6.16
C MET A 93 0.49 -1.38 6.85
N PHE A 94 1.30 -2.36 7.24
CA PHE A 94 0.87 -3.50 8.05
C PHE A 94 1.96 -3.95 9.02
N GLY A 95 1.65 -4.92 9.90
CA GLY A 95 2.61 -5.42 10.89
C GLY A 95 3.03 -4.34 11.90
N ALA A 96 2.10 -3.48 12.33
CA ALA A 96 2.34 -2.37 13.25
C ALA A 96 3.40 -1.36 12.76
N GLY A 97 3.46 -1.10 11.45
CA GLY A 97 4.34 -0.08 10.86
C GLY A 97 5.72 -0.56 10.47
N GLN A 98 5.96 -1.87 10.49
CA GLN A 98 7.25 -2.47 10.12
C GLN A 98 7.32 -2.88 8.65
N ARG A 99 6.18 -3.13 7.98
CA ARG A 99 6.14 -3.53 6.58
C ARG A 99 5.11 -2.72 5.81
N TYR A 100 5.42 -2.51 4.54
CA TYR A 100 4.61 -1.72 3.63
C TYR A 100 4.33 -2.53 2.38
N LEU A 101 3.07 -2.56 1.94
CA LEU A 101 2.65 -3.20 0.71
C LEU A 101 2.31 -2.13 -0.31
N ILE A 102 3.05 -2.07 -1.42
CA ILE A 102 2.67 -1.24 -2.57
C ILE A 102 1.49 -1.93 -3.26
N LEU A 103 0.30 -1.35 -3.05
CA LEU A 103 -0.96 -1.97 -3.43
C LEU A 103 -1.29 -1.73 -4.90
N ASP A 104 -1.19 -0.49 -5.36
CA ASP A 104 -1.46 -0.15 -6.76
C ASP A 104 -0.82 1.18 -7.20
N ARG A 105 -0.76 1.38 -8.52
CA ARG A 105 -0.48 2.68 -9.15
C ARG A 105 -1.78 3.50 -9.22
N ILE A 106 -1.70 4.81 -8.99
CA ILE A 106 -2.82 5.77 -9.04
C ILE A 106 -2.69 6.78 -10.17
#